data_AF-A0A1F4BED3-F1
#
_entry.id   AF-A0A1F4BED3-F1
#
_cell.length_a   1.000
_cell.length_b   1.000
_cell.length_c   1.000
_cell.angle_alpha   90.00
_cell.angle_beta   90.00
_cell.angle_gamma   90.00
#
_symmetry.space_group_name_H-M   'P 1'
#
loop_
_entity.id
_entity.type
_entity.pdbx_description
1 polymer ?
#
loop_
_entity_poly.entity_id
_entity_poly.type
_entity_poly.pdbx_seq_one_letter_code
_entity_poly.pdbx_strand_id
1 'polypeptide(L)'
;MTDTFSQTPKGKAEFAAKPGKLTTGLKTLLGMVGDKATLAYLEIKLPQAPAEKIRAAIDRLVADGYLQRIAAPAPAAAPADNDLDFTRFINRPVKEPTLQQKRNAEMTIAGIRPSKKAGYHVNIINRPAKRIAPHAGGDKHTILVIEADDSHALVVTRALLLAKFDTRAAGKREEIIAELNKQPPPDAIALDVALPDVGGLELLGRLRDHPTFKTVPIVVMTATVDRDDVVAALAYGASGYMSKPFRPEAVVESVKAILGL
;
A
#
# COMPACT_ATOMS: atom_id res chain seq x y z
N MET A 1 -11.86 -23.03 2.80
CA MET A 1 -11.36 -23.00 4.20
C MET A 1 -9.85 -22.98 4.13
N THR A 2 -9.18 -22.01 4.74
CA THR A 2 -7.71 -21.87 4.65
C THR A 2 -7.06 -22.57 5.84
N ASP A 3 -6.41 -23.71 5.60
CA ASP A 3 -5.75 -24.47 6.65
C ASP A 3 -4.66 -23.63 7.35
N THR A 4 -4.81 -23.45 8.66
CA THR A 4 -3.92 -22.63 9.50
C THR A 4 -3.33 -23.48 10.62
N PHE A 5 -2.05 -23.27 10.91
CA PHE A 5 -1.27 -24.08 11.84
C PHE A 5 -0.49 -23.19 12.82
N SER A 6 -0.27 -23.68 14.04
CA SER A 6 0.63 -23.08 15.03
C SER A 6 1.52 -24.16 15.66
N GLN A 7 2.72 -23.79 16.11
CA GLN A 7 3.55 -24.70 16.89
C GLN A 7 2.93 -25.04 18.25
N THR A 8 2.99 -26.32 18.62
CA THR A 8 2.69 -26.76 19.99
C THR A 8 3.91 -26.52 20.89
N PRO A 9 3.77 -26.60 22.23
CA PRO A 9 4.92 -26.60 23.14
C PRO A 9 5.95 -27.69 22.78
N LYS A 10 5.48 -28.86 22.31
CA LYS A 10 6.33 -29.95 21.80
C LYS A 10 7.10 -29.52 20.55
N GLY A 11 6.45 -28.83 19.61
CA GLY A 11 7.09 -28.23 18.43
C GLY A 11 8.19 -27.22 18.79
N LYS A 12 7.89 -26.30 19.72
CA LYS A 12 8.86 -25.30 20.21
C LYS A 12 10.10 -25.96 20.84
N ALA A 13 9.90 -26.97 21.68
CA ALA A 13 10.99 -27.72 22.31
C ALA A 13 11.83 -28.50 21.29
N GLU A 14 11.21 -29.14 20.30
CA GLU A 14 11.88 -29.89 19.23
C GLU A 14 12.73 -29.00 18.33
N PHE A 15 12.23 -27.80 18.02
CA PHE A 15 12.97 -26.81 17.24
C PHE A 15 14.25 -26.36 17.97
N ALA A 16 14.18 -26.17 19.29
CA ALA A 16 15.31 -25.76 20.13
C ALA A 16 16.32 -26.88 20.44
N ALA A 17 15.92 -28.16 20.33
CA ALA A 17 16.76 -29.30 20.70
C ALA A 17 17.98 -29.53 19.78
N LYS A 18 19.14 -29.89 20.36
CA LYS A 18 20.38 -30.25 19.65
C LYS A 18 21.00 -31.55 20.22
N PRO A 19 21.05 -32.67 19.47
CA PRO A 19 20.34 -32.91 18.20
C PRO A 19 18.83 -33.05 18.43
N GLY A 20 18.03 -32.71 17.42
CA GLY A 20 16.59 -33.00 17.44
C GLY A 20 16.28 -34.33 16.75
N LYS A 21 15.03 -34.76 16.87
CA LYS A 21 14.46 -35.95 16.22
C LYS A 21 14.00 -35.68 14.79
N LEU A 22 13.68 -34.43 14.46
CA LEU A 22 13.24 -34.04 13.11
C LEU A 22 14.41 -33.84 12.14
N THR A 23 14.18 -34.20 10.87
CA THR A 23 15.09 -33.91 9.76
C THR A 23 15.25 -32.40 9.57
N THR A 24 16.36 -31.97 8.96
CA THR A 24 16.63 -30.55 8.70
C THR A 24 15.47 -29.85 7.99
N GLY A 25 14.91 -30.48 6.95
CA GLY A 25 13.76 -29.92 6.22
C GLY A 25 12.50 -29.77 7.07
N LEU A 26 12.18 -30.75 7.92
CA LEU A 26 11.03 -30.66 8.82
C LEU A 26 11.26 -29.63 9.93
N LYS A 27 12.50 -29.47 10.42
CA LYS A 27 12.85 -28.40 11.37
C LYS A 27 12.73 -27.01 10.77
N THR A 28 13.17 -26.83 9.52
CA THR A 28 13.01 -25.56 8.80
C THR A 28 11.54 -25.21 8.64
N LEU A 29 10.72 -26.17 8.20
CA LEU A 29 9.30 -25.98 7.99
C LEU A 29 8.56 -25.75 9.32
N LEU A 30 8.94 -26.47 10.39
CA LEU A 30 8.47 -26.21 11.74
C LEU A 30 8.78 -24.76 12.15
N GLY A 31 10.02 -24.31 11.98
CA GLY A 31 10.44 -22.93 12.25
C GLY A 31 9.67 -21.87 11.45
N MET A 32 9.37 -22.14 10.18
CA MET A 32 8.57 -21.26 9.32
C MET A 32 7.12 -21.09 9.78
N VAL A 33 6.55 -22.09 10.46
CA VAL A 33 5.20 -21.99 11.04
C VAL A 33 5.19 -21.05 12.25
N GLY A 34 6.23 -21.10 13.09
CA GLY A 34 6.36 -20.25 14.28
C GLY A 34 5.09 -20.24 15.14
N ASP A 35 4.61 -19.04 15.47
CA ASP A 35 3.38 -18.88 16.24
C ASP A 35 2.10 -19.12 15.41
N LYS A 36 2.12 -18.80 14.10
CA LYS A 36 0.97 -19.00 13.21
C LYS A 36 1.37 -18.90 11.73
N ALA A 37 0.96 -19.87 10.91
CA ALA A 37 1.11 -19.81 9.45
C ALA A 37 -0.05 -20.51 8.72
N THR A 38 -0.36 -20.06 7.51
CA THR A 38 -1.31 -20.74 6.61
C THR A 38 -0.56 -21.64 5.63
N LEU A 39 -1.23 -22.70 5.14
CA LEU A 39 -0.64 -23.56 4.11
C LEU A 39 -0.24 -22.76 2.85
N ALA A 40 -1.10 -21.83 2.42
CA ALA A 40 -0.83 -20.96 1.27
C ALA A 40 0.41 -20.07 1.47
N TYR A 41 0.63 -19.55 2.68
CA TYR A 41 1.84 -18.78 3.01
C TYR A 41 3.11 -19.63 2.87
N LEU A 42 3.06 -20.88 3.31
CA LEU A 42 4.19 -21.81 3.21
C LEU A 42 4.48 -22.21 1.77
N GLU A 43 3.44 -22.44 0.96
CA GLU A 43 3.56 -22.70 -0.49
C GLU A 43 4.23 -21.52 -1.23
N ILE A 44 3.92 -20.28 -0.86
CA ILE A 44 4.58 -19.07 -1.42
C ILE A 44 6.04 -18.93 -0.97
N LYS A 45 6.34 -19.20 0.30
CA LYS A 45 7.71 -19.04 0.86
C LYS A 45 8.66 -20.19 0.48
N LEU A 46 8.13 -21.31 0.00
CA LEU A 46 8.90 -22.46 -0.47
C LEU A 46 8.61 -22.75 -1.96
N PRO A 47 8.90 -21.82 -2.88
CA PRO A 47 8.53 -21.96 -4.29
C PRO A 47 9.24 -23.14 -4.99
N GLN A 48 10.34 -23.63 -4.41
CA GLN A 48 11.12 -24.76 -4.91
C GLN A 48 10.57 -26.13 -4.47
N ALA A 49 9.61 -26.15 -3.54
CA ALA A 49 9.02 -27.39 -3.03
C ALA A 49 7.61 -27.59 -3.63
N PRO A 50 7.29 -28.76 -4.19
CA PRO A 50 5.95 -29.07 -4.66
C PRO A 50 4.93 -28.94 -3.52
N ALA A 51 3.78 -28.32 -3.80
CA ALA A 51 2.71 -28.09 -2.82
C ALA A 51 2.28 -29.38 -2.09
N GLU A 52 2.22 -30.51 -2.81
CA GLU A 52 1.91 -31.83 -2.24
C GLU A 52 2.91 -32.27 -1.17
N LYS A 53 4.21 -32.00 -1.38
CA LYS A 53 5.25 -32.34 -0.40
C LYS A 53 5.16 -31.46 0.83
N ILE A 54 4.84 -30.18 0.67
CA ILE A 54 4.62 -29.25 1.79
C ILE A 54 3.43 -29.72 2.63
N ARG A 55 2.32 -30.11 1.98
CA ARG A 55 1.12 -30.65 2.64
C ARG A 55 1.43 -31.91 3.43
N ALA A 56 2.06 -32.90 2.79
CA ALA A 56 2.43 -34.14 3.46
C ALA A 56 3.36 -33.92 4.67
N ALA A 57 4.29 -32.97 4.57
CA ALA A 57 5.16 -32.60 5.68
C ALA A 57 4.40 -31.94 6.84
N ILE A 58 3.45 -31.04 6.54
CA ILE A 58 2.59 -30.41 7.54
C ILE A 58 1.69 -31.44 8.22
N ASP A 59 1.02 -32.30 7.46
CA ASP A 59 0.14 -33.33 8.02
C ASP A 59 0.91 -34.30 8.92
N ARG A 60 2.17 -34.63 8.55
CA ARG A 60 3.07 -35.39 9.42
C ARG A 60 3.39 -34.66 10.72
N LEU A 61 3.75 -33.38 10.66
CA LEU A 61 4.05 -32.60 11.87
C LEU A 61 2.81 -32.44 12.78
N VAL A 62 1.60 -32.40 12.21
CA VAL A 62 0.35 -32.40 12.96
C VAL A 62 0.10 -33.77 13.59
N ALA A 63 0.23 -34.87 12.84
CA ALA A 63 0.07 -36.23 13.34
C ALA A 63 1.07 -36.55 14.47
N ASP A 64 2.31 -36.08 14.33
CA ASP A 64 3.38 -36.23 15.32
C ASP A 64 3.23 -35.25 16.51
N GLY A 65 2.25 -34.35 16.49
CA GLY A 65 1.92 -33.42 17.58
C GLY A 65 2.88 -32.24 17.73
N TYR A 66 3.70 -31.94 16.73
CA TYR A 66 4.57 -30.76 16.70
C TYR A 66 3.83 -29.49 16.26
N LEU A 67 2.80 -29.67 15.43
CA LEU A 67 1.87 -28.62 15.02
C LEU A 67 0.45 -28.98 15.46
N GLN A 68 -0.38 -27.95 15.61
CA GLN A 68 -1.82 -28.11 15.76
C GLN A 68 -2.53 -27.36 14.64
N ARG A 69 -3.56 -27.99 14.04
CA ARG A 69 -4.52 -27.28 13.18
C ARG A 69 -5.33 -26.38 14.09
N ILE A 70 -5.22 -25.08 13.88
CA ILE A 70 -6.12 -24.13 14.50
C ILE A 70 -7.23 -23.86 13.51
N ALA A 71 -8.46 -23.70 14.00
CA ALA A 71 -9.53 -23.17 13.18
C ALA A 71 -8.96 -21.94 12.47
N ALA A 72 -9.07 -21.93 11.13
CA ALA A 72 -8.79 -20.72 10.38
C ALA A 72 -9.52 -19.61 11.13
N PRO A 73 -8.87 -18.48 11.51
CA PRO A 73 -9.67 -17.35 11.93
C PRO A 73 -10.73 -17.20 10.86
N ALA A 74 -12.01 -17.17 11.24
CA ALA A 74 -13.11 -16.92 10.30
C ALA A 74 -12.60 -15.83 9.35
N PRO A 75 -12.67 -16.02 8.01
CA PRO A 75 -12.09 -15.06 7.06
C PRO A 75 -12.47 -13.71 7.59
N ALA A 76 -11.47 -12.93 8.05
CA ALA A 76 -11.69 -11.84 9.01
C ALA A 76 -12.98 -11.16 8.57
N ALA A 77 -14.04 -11.31 9.38
CA ALA A 77 -15.42 -11.00 8.96
C ALA A 77 -15.32 -9.75 8.11
N ALA A 78 -15.78 -9.81 6.85
CA ALA A 78 -15.56 -8.76 5.85
C ALA A 78 -15.53 -7.44 6.61
N PRO A 79 -14.36 -6.76 6.65
CA PRO A 79 -14.05 -5.82 7.72
C PRO A 79 -15.28 -4.97 7.92
N ALA A 80 -15.76 -4.88 9.16
CA ALA A 80 -16.78 -3.86 9.46
C ALA A 80 -16.32 -2.59 8.75
N ASP A 81 -17.24 -1.80 8.18
CA ASP A 81 -16.93 -0.63 7.33
C ASP A 81 -15.94 0.38 7.98
N ASN A 82 -15.56 0.16 9.24
CA ASN A 82 -14.58 0.83 10.10
C ASN A 82 -13.27 0.05 10.42
N ASP A 83 -12.84 -1.00 9.71
CA ASP A 83 -11.48 -1.55 9.91
C ASP A 83 -10.46 -0.56 9.32
N LEU A 84 -9.96 0.32 10.20
CA LEU A 84 -9.05 1.43 9.89
C LEU A 84 -7.57 0.98 9.81
N ASP A 85 -7.26 -0.30 10.02
CA ASP A 85 -5.89 -0.79 10.06
C ASP A 85 -5.35 -1.14 8.66
N PHE A 86 -4.57 -0.21 8.11
CA PHE A 86 -3.91 -0.35 6.82
C PHE A 86 -2.85 -1.46 6.79
N THR A 87 -2.36 -1.93 7.95
CA THR A 87 -1.36 -3.02 8.07
C THR A 87 -1.82 -4.31 7.38
N ARG A 88 -3.14 -4.58 7.43
CA ARG A 88 -3.73 -5.77 6.79
C ARG A 88 -3.98 -5.55 5.30
N PHE A 89 -4.18 -4.31 4.87
CA PHE A 89 -4.45 -3.95 3.48
C PHE A 89 -3.20 -3.88 2.64
N ILE A 90 -2.07 -3.41 3.18
CA ILE A 90 -0.82 -3.26 2.44
C ILE A 90 -0.24 -4.60 1.94
N ASN A 91 -0.66 -5.72 2.54
CA ASN A 91 -0.26 -7.07 2.15
C ASN A 91 -1.25 -7.75 1.19
N ARG A 92 -2.38 -7.11 0.87
CA ARG A 92 -3.36 -7.68 -0.07
C ARG A 92 -2.86 -7.57 -1.52
N PRO A 93 -3.23 -8.54 -2.37
CA PRO A 93 -3.04 -8.38 -3.81
C PRO A 93 -3.79 -7.14 -4.29
N VAL A 94 -3.13 -6.34 -5.13
CA VAL A 94 -3.73 -5.15 -5.72
C VAL A 94 -4.68 -5.58 -6.82
N LYS A 95 -5.88 -5.00 -6.85
CA LYS A 95 -6.77 -5.19 -7.99
C LYS A 95 -6.23 -4.39 -9.17
N GLU A 96 -6.05 -5.07 -10.29
CA GLU A 96 -5.69 -4.38 -11.52
C GLU A 96 -6.82 -3.44 -11.98
N PRO A 97 -6.48 -2.30 -12.63
CA PRO A 97 -7.48 -1.44 -13.21
C PRO A 97 -8.27 -2.17 -14.29
N THR A 98 -9.59 -2.03 -14.23
CA THR A 98 -10.50 -2.55 -15.25
C THR A 98 -10.23 -1.94 -16.62
N LEU A 99 -10.66 -2.61 -17.70
CA LEU A 99 -10.55 -2.08 -19.05
C LEU A 99 -11.24 -0.71 -19.19
N GLN A 100 -12.35 -0.49 -18.49
CA GLN A 100 -13.05 0.79 -18.48
C GLN A 100 -12.21 1.89 -17.82
N GLN A 101 -11.55 1.59 -16.69
CA GLN A 101 -10.66 2.55 -16.02
C GLN A 101 -9.47 2.92 -16.91
N LYS A 102 -8.87 1.94 -17.60
CA LYS A 102 -7.78 2.17 -18.57
C LYS A 102 -8.24 3.06 -19.72
N ARG A 103 -9.40 2.77 -20.33
CA ARG A 103 -9.99 3.59 -21.40
C ARG A 103 -10.30 5.01 -20.96
N ASN A 104 -10.83 5.18 -19.74
CA ASN A 104 -11.10 6.52 -19.19
C ASN A 104 -9.80 7.31 -19.01
N ALA A 105 -8.76 6.69 -18.47
CA ALA A 105 -7.44 7.30 -18.32
C ALA A 105 -6.83 7.72 -19.67
N GLU A 106 -6.92 6.87 -20.70
CA GLU A 106 -6.46 7.19 -22.06
C GLU A 106 -7.19 8.40 -22.65
N MET A 107 -8.52 8.48 -22.48
CA MET A 107 -9.31 9.62 -22.95
C MET A 107 -8.96 10.91 -22.21
N THR A 108 -8.73 10.84 -20.90
CA THR A 108 -8.29 11.99 -20.10
C THR A 108 -6.97 12.55 -20.65
N ILE A 109 -6.00 11.70 -20.96
CA ILE A 109 -4.70 12.15 -21.47
C ILE A 109 -4.81 12.65 -22.92
N ALA A 110 -5.65 12.03 -23.76
CA ALA A 110 -5.84 12.46 -25.15
C ALA A 110 -6.38 13.89 -25.28
N GLY A 111 -7.13 14.37 -24.28
CA GLY A 111 -7.63 15.75 -24.21
C GLY A 111 -6.65 16.76 -23.60
N ILE A 112 -5.56 16.30 -22.97
CA ILE A 112 -4.64 17.16 -22.23
C ILE A 112 -3.44 17.51 -23.11
N ARG A 113 -3.28 18.81 -23.39
CA ARG A 113 -2.03 19.32 -23.96
C ARG A 113 -1.02 19.44 -22.82
N PRO A 114 0.15 18.79 -22.88
CA PRO A 114 1.20 18.98 -21.89
C PRO A 114 1.57 20.46 -21.84
N SER A 115 1.24 21.14 -20.73
CA SER A 115 1.59 22.53 -20.56
C SER A 115 3.04 22.61 -20.11
N LYS A 116 3.96 22.89 -21.03
CA LYS A 116 5.35 23.29 -20.70
C LYS A 116 5.44 24.63 -19.94
N LYS A 117 4.32 25.30 -19.66
CA LYS A 117 4.32 26.54 -18.88
C LYS A 117 4.48 26.20 -17.39
N ALA A 118 5.49 26.81 -16.77
CA ALA A 118 5.83 26.76 -15.34
C ALA A 118 6.76 25.64 -14.83
N GLY A 119 7.50 24.95 -15.71
CA GLY A 119 8.56 24.03 -15.27
C GLY A 119 8.07 22.67 -14.77
N TYR A 120 6.85 22.27 -15.16
CA TYR A 120 6.33 20.91 -15.05
C TYR A 120 6.38 20.28 -16.44
N HIS A 121 6.72 19.00 -16.56
CA HIS A 121 6.57 18.31 -17.84
C HIS A 121 5.11 17.92 -18.10
N VAL A 122 4.38 17.47 -17.07
CA VAL A 122 2.97 17.10 -17.12
C VAL A 122 2.29 17.39 -15.78
N ASN A 123 1.19 18.14 -15.77
CA ASN A 123 0.28 18.27 -14.62
C ASN A 123 -1.15 17.95 -15.08
N ILE A 124 -1.75 16.91 -14.51
CA ILE A 124 -3.10 16.44 -14.87
C ILE A 124 -3.96 16.48 -13.62
N ILE A 125 -5.17 17.04 -13.72
CA ILE A 125 -6.18 16.98 -12.66
C ILE A 125 -7.38 16.19 -13.20
N ASN A 126 -7.68 15.08 -12.54
CA ASN A 126 -8.70 14.09 -12.92
C ASN A 126 -9.76 13.97 -11.81
N ARG A 127 -10.27 15.11 -11.34
CA ARG A 127 -11.32 15.18 -10.31
C ARG A 127 -12.21 16.39 -10.54
N PRO A 128 -13.53 16.31 -10.30
CA PRO A 128 -14.40 17.48 -10.30
C PRO A 128 -13.99 18.49 -9.23
N ALA A 129 -14.18 19.78 -9.49
CA ALA A 129 -13.82 20.90 -8.61
C ALA A 129 -14.70 21.03 -7.33
N LYS A 130 -15.19 19.91 -6.79
CA LYS A 130 -15.95 19.92 -5.54
C LYS A 130 -14.98 20.06 -4.36
N ARG A 131 -15.13 21.17 -3.63
CA ARG A 131 -14.36 21.47 -2.42
C ARG A 131 -14.52 20.36 -1.38
N ILE A 132 -13.40 19.87 -0.86
CA ILE A 132 -13.34 18.95 0.28
C ILE A 132 -13.18 19.78 1.56
N ALA A 133 -13.94 19.46 2.61
CA ALA A 133 -13.76 20.05 3.92
C ALA A 133 -12.70 19.27 4.72
N PRO A 134 -11.90 19.92 5.59
CA PRO A 134 -10.92 19.23 6.42
C PRO A 134 -11.53 18.13 7.30
N HIS A 135 -10.94 16.92 7.28
CA HIS A 135 -11.39 15.78 8.08
C HIS A 135 -11.23 15.99 9.58
N ALA A 136 -10.25 16.78 10.01
CA ALA A 136 -10.00 17.10 11.42
C ALA A 136 -11.02 18.06 12.04
N GLY A 137 -11.85 18.71 11.21
CA GLY A 137 -12.55 19.92 11.59
C GLY A 137 -11.61 21.13 11.67
N GLY A 138 -12.17 22.34 11.52
CA GLY A 138 -11.40 23.59 11.47
C GLY A 138 -11.03 24.03 10.05
N ASP A 139 -10.03 24.92 9.95
CA ASP A 139 -9.77 25.69 8.72
C ASP A 139 -8.65 25.13 7.83
N LYS A 140 -7.85 24.18 8.32
CA LYS A 140 -6.66 23.67 7.62
C LYS A 140 -6.82 22.23 7.18
N HIS A 141 -6.45 21.94 5.93
CA HIS A 141 -6.30 20.58 5.43
C HIS A 141 -4.96 19.98 5.82
N THR A 142 -4.97 18.70 6.18
CA THR A 142 -3.78 17.87 6.44
C THR A 142 -3.40 17.08 5.18
N ILE A 143 -2.18 17.26 4.70
CA ILE A 143 -1.64 16.56 3.54
C ILE A 143 -0.64 15.50 3.99
N LEU A 144 -0.80 14.26 3.55
CA LEU A 144 0.21 13.21 3.75
C LEU A 144 1.16 13.20 2.54
N VAL A 145 2.43 13.48 2.79
CA VAL A 145 3.51 13.40 1.79
C VAL A 145 4.19 12.04 1.92
N ILE A 146 4.10 11.23 0.87
CA ILE A 146 4.76 9.93 0.78
C ILE A 146 5.92 10.06 -0.21
N GLU A 147 7.14 10.10 0.28
CA GLU A 147 8.35 10.40 -0.50
C GLU A 147 9.57 9.81 0.20
N ALA A 148 10.35 8.98 -0.51
CA ALA A 148 11.47 8.26 0.07
C ALA A 148 12.76 9.10 0.12
N ASP A 149 12.89 10.14 -0.70
CA ASP A 149 14.00 11.07 -0.64
C ASP A 149 13.72 12.18 0.37
N ASP A 150 14.49 12.22 1.47
CA ASP A 150 14.31 13.19 2.56
C ASP A 150 14.41 14.65 2.09
N SER A 151 15.24 14.93 1.08
CA SER A 151 15.41 16.30 0.56
C SER A 151 14.18 16.74 -0.23
N HIS A 152 13.64 15.86 -1.08
CA HIS A 152 12.38 16.10 -1.79
C HIS A 152 11.21 16.20 -0.82
N ALA A 153 11.11 15.29 0.15
CA ALA A 153 10.07 15.28 1.17
C ALA A 153 10.06 16.60 1.95
N LEU A 154 11.25 17.09 2.36
CA LEU A 154 11.40 18.35 3.07
C LEU A 154 10.97 19.55 2.23
N VAL A 155 11.36 19.60 0.96
CA VAL A 155 11.00 20.70 0.04
C VAL A 155 9.49 20.76 -0.16
N VAL A 156 8.85 19.62 -0.45
CA VAL A 156 7.40 19.52 -0.64
C VAL A 156 6.66 19.90 0.65
N THR A 157 7.06 19.32 1.78
CA THR A 157 6.47 19.58 3.08
C THR A 157 6.54 21.06 3.45
N ARG A 158 7.70 21.70 3.26
CA ARG A 158 7.88 23.12 3.55
C ARG A 158 6.98 24.02 2.69
N ALA A 159 6.84 23.70 1.40
CA ALA A 159 5.97 24.46 0.51
C ALA A 159 4.49 24.38 0.93
N LEU A 160 4.02 23.18 1.31
CA LEU A 160 2.66 22.97 1.79
C LEU A 160 2.40 23.70 3.12
N LEU A 161 3.34 23.65 4.06
CA LEU A 161 3.26 24.38 5.34
C LEU A 161 3.17 25.90 5.12
N LEU A 162 4.01 26.46 4.23
CA LEU A 162 3.95 27.89 3.88
C LEU A 162 2.61 28.27 3.24
N ALA A 163 2.00 27.35 2.49
CA ALA A 163 0.67 27.49 1.91
C ALA A 163 -0.49 27.27 2.92
N LYS A 164 -0.20 27.20 4.22
CA LYS A 164 -1.15 27.05 5.34
C LYS A 164 -1.84 25.69 5.44
N PHE A 165 -1.30 24.66 4.80
CA PHE A 165 -1.68 23.28 5.08
C PHE A 165 -0.95 22.77 6.33
N ASP A 166 -1.53 21.77 6.98
CA ASP A 166 -0.78 20.91 7.90
C ASP A 166 -0.23 19.70 7.12
N THR A 167 0.88 19.12 7.57
CA THR A 167 1.57 18.07 6.82
C THR A 167 1.97 16.91 7.71
N ARG A 168 1.85 15.70 7.18
CA ARG A 168 2.46 14.46 7.70
C ARG A 168 3.40 13.92 6.61
N ALA A 169 4.44 13.20 7.00
CA ALA A 169 5.42 12.66 6.05
C ALA A 169 5.75 11.21 6.37
N ALA A 170 5.98 10.41 5.32
CA ALA A 170 6.46 9.04 5.41
C ALA A 170 7.29 8.69 4.17
N GLY A 171 8.42 8.02 4.34
CA GLY A 171 9.29 7.62 3.22
C GLY A 171 9.44 6.11 3.04
N LYS A 172 9.03 5.33 4.04
CA LYS A 172 9.16 3.86 4.06
C LYS A 172 7.86 3.17 4.39
N ARG A 173 7.75 1.90 4.06
CA ARG A 173 6.58 1.04 4.28
C ARG A 173 6.01 1.18 5.68
N GLU A 174 6.84 1.03 6.71
CA GLU A 174 6.40 1.05 8.11
C GLU A 174 5.85 2.42 8.51
N GLU A 175 6.50 3.50 8.05
CA GLU A 175 6.07 4.88 8.28
C GLU A 175 4.75 5.18 7.55
N ILE A 176 4.62 4.72 6.30
CA ILE A 176 3.40 4.87 5.50
C ILE A 176 2.22 4.21 6.22
N ILE A 177 2.40 2.97 6.69
CA ILE A 177 1.37 2.26 7.46
C ILE A 177 1.04 3.04 8.75
N ALA A 178 2.06 3.49 9.49
CA ALA A 178 1.87 4.23 10.72
C ALA A 178 1.10 5.54 10.50
N GLU A 179 1.43 6.32 9.48
CA GLU A 179 0.73 7.57 9.15
C GLU A 179 -0.71 7.34 8.66
N LEU A 180 -0.93 6.32 7.83
CA LEU A 180 -2.27 5.97 7.35
C LEU A 180 -3.17 5.45 8.49
N ASN A 181 -2.60 4.82 9.51
CA ASN A 181 -3.37 4.37 10.68
C ASN A 181 -3.76 5.50 11.65
N LYS A 182 -3.19 6.72 11.50
CA LYS A 182 -3.53 7.85 12.37
C LYS A 182 -4.88 8.46 12.01
N GLN A 183 -5.62 8.84 13.05
CA GLN A 183 -6.84 9.63 12.94
C GLN A 183 -6.56 11.10 13.26
N PRO A 184 -7.25 12.06 12.60
CA PRO A 184 -8.11 11.86 11.43
C PRO A 184 -7.30 11.50 10.18
N PRO A 185 -7.93 10.92 9.13
CA PRO A 185 -7.24 10.62 7.87
C PRO A 185 -6.79 11.93 7.17
N PRO A 186 -5.75 11.87 6.33
CA PRO A 186 -5.34 13.03 5.55
C PRO A 186 -6.44 13.44 4.56
N ASP A 187 -6.50 14.74 4.27
CA ASP A 187 -7.42 15.33 3.31
C ASP A 187 -6.98 15.13 1.86
N ALA A 188 -5.68 14.98 1.65
CA ALA A 188 -5.09 14.59 0.38
C ALA A 188 -3.75 13.88 0.61
N ILE A 189 -3.30 13.12 -0.39
CA ILE A 189 -2.01 12.45 -0.38
C ILE A 189 -1.20 12.93 -1.58
N ALA A 190 0.04 13.34 -1.34
CA ALA A 190 1.05 13.54 -2.37
C ALA A 190 1.97 12.31 -2.37
N LEU A 191 1.89 11.48 -3.41
CA LEU A 191 2.51 10.16 -3.46
C LEU A 191 3.62 10.12 -4.50
N ASP A 192 4.87 9.92 -4.07
CA ASP A 192 5.91 9.42 -4.97
C ASP A 192 5.69 7.93 -5.25
N VAL A 193 5.80 7.54 -6.52
CA VAL A 193 5.72 6.13 -6.93
C VAL A 193 7.05 5.39 -6.82
N ALA A 194 8.16 6.11 -6.82
CA ALA A 194 9.52 5.57 -6.70
C ALA A 194 9.88 5.31 -5.24
N LEU A 195 9.16 4.40 -4.59
CA LEU A 195 9.42 3.97 -3.22
C LEU A 195 10.30 2.71 -3.21
N PRO A 196 11.23 2.57 -2.24
CA PRO A 196 12.22 1.49 -2.23
C PRO A 196 11.66 0.13 -1.83
N ASP A 197 10.58 0.10 -1.05
CA ASP A 197 10.07 -1.09 -0.33
C ASP A 197 8.58 -1.38 -0.58
N VAL A 198 7.91 -0.50 -1.33
CA VAL A 198 6.50 -0.63 -1.71
C VAL A 198 6.34 -0.17 -3.17
N GLY A 199 5.63 -0.91 -4.01
CA GLY A 199 5.26 -0.40 -5.33
C GLY A 199 4.28 0.77 -5.18
N GLY A 200 4.62 1.98 -5.63
CA GLY A 200 3.77 3.15 -5.40
C GLY A 200 2.44 3.14 -6.15
N LEU A 201 2.41 2.65 -7.40
CA LEU A 201 1.15 2.44 -8.13
C LEU A 201 0.28 1.36 -7.46
N GLU A 202 0.91 0.32 -6.92
CA GLU A 202 0.20 -0.69 -6.14
C GLU A 202 -0.37 -0.10 -4.84
N LEU A 203 0.40 0.74 -4.14
CA LEU A 203 -0.07 1.46 -2.95
C LEU A 203 -1.29 2.32 -3.27
N LEU A 204 -1.26 3.05 -4.39
CA LEU A 204 -2.43 3.79 -4.89
C LEU A 204 -3.65 2.88 -5.08
N GLY A 205 -3.50 1.73 -5.72
CA GLY A 205 -4.59 0.75 -5.86
C GLY A 205 -5.11 0.26 -4.51
N ARG A 206 -4.24 -0.04 -3.54
CA ARG A 206 -4.63 -0.45 -2.18
C ARG A 206 -5.36 0.65 -1.42
N LEU A 207 -4.95 1.91 -1.58
CA LEU A 207 -5.65 3.07 -1.02
C LEU A 207 -7.05 3.21 -1.62
N ARG A 208 -7.23 2.93 -2.92
CA ARG A 208 -8.55 2.93 -3.57
C ARG A 208 -9.46 1.80 -3.13
N ASP A 209 -8.89 0.66 -2.74
CA ASP A 209 -9.63 -0.46 -2.16
C ASP A 209 -9.95 -0.28 -0.66
N HIS A 210 -9.34 0.69 0.02
CA HIS A 210 -9.55 0.92 1.44
C HIS A 210 -10.77 1.83 1.72
N PRO A 211 -11.72 1.45 2.59
CA PRO A 211 -12.95 2.24 2.84
C PRO A 211 -12.70 3.71 3.19
N THR A 212 -11.70 3.99 4.02
CA THR A 212 -11.30 5.35 4.42
C THR A 212 -10.64 6.15 3.31
N PHE A 213 -9.77 5.54 2.51
CA PHE A 213 -8.92 6.25 1.55
C PHE A 213 -9.47 6.25 0.12
N LYS A 214 -10.50 5.44 -0.17
CA LYS A 214 -11.09 5.31 -1.51
C LYS A 214 -11.52 6.64 -2.13
N THR A 215 -11.87 7.63 -1.30
CA THR A 215 -12.30 8.97 -1.73
C THR A 215 -11.27 10.07 -1.49
N VAL A 216 -10.19 9.79 -0.74
CA VAL A 216 -9.13 10.78 -0.46
C VAL A 216 -8.42 11.10 -1.78
N PRO A 217 -8.36 12.36 -2.21
CA PRO A 217 -7.67 12.72 -3.45
C PRO A 217 -6.17 12.44 -3.34
N ILE A 218 -5.59 11.90 -4.42
CA ILE A 218 -4.18 11.53 -4.46
C ILE A 218 -3.54 12.17 -5.69
N VAL A 219 -2.51 12.98 -5.50
CA VAL A 219 -1.62 13.43 -6.59
C VAL A 219 -0.40 12.53 -6.62
N VAL A 220 -0.16 11.90 -7.77
CA VAL A 220 1.05 11.11 -8.03
C VAL A 220 2.16 12.06 -8.46
N MET A 221 3.34 11.90 -7.85
CA MET A 221 4.58 12.57 -8.18
C MET A 221 5.54 11.50 -8.72
N THR A 222 6.16 11.70 -9.88
CA THR A 222 7.05 10.66 -10.45
C THR A 222 8.12 11.25 -11.35
N ALA A 223 9.27 10.59 -11.47
CA ALA A 223 10.34 10.97 -12.38
C ALA A 223 10.04 10.62 -13.85
N THR A 224 9.15 9.65 -14.09
CA THR A 224 8.81 9.24 -15.45
C THR A 224 7.76 10.17 -16.05
N VAL A 225 7.79 10.36 -17.37
CA VAL A 225 6.79 11.12 -18.15
C VAL A 225 6.14 10.27 -19.24
N ASP A 226 6.42 8.97 -19.23
CA ASP A 226 5.91 8.04 -20.22
C ASP A 226 4.41 7.97 -20.14
N ARG A 227 3.77 8.06 -21.31
CA ARG A 227 2.31 8.08 -21.42
C ARG A 227 1.67 6.89 -20.69
N ASP A 228 2.29 5.72 -20.78
CA ASP A 228 1.77 4.50 -20.18
C ASP A 228 1.77 4.55 -18.64
N ASP A 229 2.77 5.20 -18.04
CA ASP A 229 2.83 5.41 -16.59
C ASP A 229 1.76 6.41 -16.12
N VAL A 230 1.54 7.47 -16.92
CA VAL A 230 0.45 8.42 -16.67
C VAL A 230 -0.91 7.71 -16.75
N VAL A 231 -1.12 6.91 -17.81
CA VAL A 231 -2.34 6.11 -17.99
C VAL A 231 -2.52 5.17 -16.80
N ALA A 232 -1.47 4.46 -16.39
CA ALA A 232 -1.52 3.53 -15.26
C ALA A 232 -1.92 4.26 -13.96
N ALA A 233 -1.25 5.36 -13.62
CA ALA A 233 -1.58 6.14 -12.42
C ALA A 233 -3.04 6.61 -12.41
N LEU A 234 -3.52 7.15 -13.52
CA LEU A 234 -4.92 7.60 -13.65
C LEU A 234 -5.90 6.41 -13.61
N ALA A 235 -5.56 5.27 -14.23
CA ALA A 235 -6.39 4.07 -14.22
C ALA A 235 -6.50 3.45 -12.82
N TYR A 236 -5.42 3.52 -12.02
CA TYR A 236 -5.42 3.19 -10.60
C TYR A 236 -6.16 4.23 -9.74
N GLY A 237 -6.67 5.31 -10.32
CA GLY A 237 -7.53 6.29 -9.64
C GLY A 237 -6.79 7.47 -9.03
N ALA A 238 -5.62 7.84 -9.56
CA ALA A 238 -4.99 9.11 -9.20
C ALA A 238 -5.92 10.29 -9.53
N SER A 239 -6.03 11.23 -8.60
CA SER A 239 -6.79 12.48 -8.77
C SER A 239 -5.97 13.54 -9.48
N GLY A 240 -4.65 13.43 -9.43
CA GLY A 240 -3.77 14.16 -10.30
C GLY A 240 -2.44 13.47 -10.51
N TYR A 241 -1.67 13.98 -11.45
CA TYR A 241 -0.36 13.46 -11.81
C TYR A 241 0.59 14.62 -12.07
N MET A 242 1.81 14.51 -11.55
CA MET A 242 2.88 15.48 -11.71
C MET A 242 4.20 14.78 -11.98
N SER A 243 4.89 15.22 -13.02
CA SER A 243 6.24 14.78 -13.34
C SER A 243 7.31 15.61 -12.62
N LYS A 244 8.35 14.97 -12.11
CA LYS A 244 9.60 15.57 -11.65
C LYS A 244 10.50 15.91 -12.87
N PRO A 245 11.37 16.93 -12.77
CA PRO A 245 11.44 17.90 -11.68
C PRO A 245 10.21 18.81 -11.67
N PHE A 246 9.81 19.25 -10.46
CA PHE A 246 8.75 20.24 -10.27
C PHE A 246 9.22 21.34 -9.34
N ARG A 247 8.60 22.51 -9.48
CA ARG A 247 8.71 23.60 -8.50
C ARG A 247 7.89 23.25 -7.25
N PRO A 248 8.29 23.67 -6.05
CA PRO A 248 7.51 23.40 -4.84
C PRO A 248 6.11 24.02 -4.89
N GLU A 249 5.97 25.19 -5.54
CA GLU A 249 4.68 25.86 -5.76
C GLU A 249 3.70 25.00 -6.58
N ALA A 250 4.20 24.14 -7.47
CA ALA A 250 3.40 23.21 -8.25
C ALA A 250 2.58 22.30 -7.38
N VAL A 251 3.25 21.73 -6.38
CA VAL A 251 2.65 20.69 -5.54
C VAL A 251 1.52 21.33 -4.76
N VAL A 252 1.72 22.57 -4.31
CA VAL A 252 0.67 23.38 -3.68
C VAL A 252 -0.50 23.61 -4.64
N GLU A 253 -0.25 24.02 -5.88
CA GLU A 253 -1.30 24.24 -6.89
C GLU A 253 -2.09 22.96 -7.20
N SER A 254 -1.40 21.84 -7.41
CA SER A 254 -2.03 20.55 -7.67
C SER A 254 -2.82 20.04 -6.47
N VAL A 255 -2.29 20.19 -5.25
CA VAL A 255 -3.01 19.84 -4.01
C VAL A 255 -4.27 20.69 -3.86
N LYS A 256 -4.20 22.01 -4.08
CA LYS A 256 -5.39 22.89 -4.08
C LYS A 256 -6.40 22.46 -5.13
N ALA A 257 -5.96 22.18 -6.35
CA ALA A 257 -6.83 21.76 -7.44
C ALA A 257 -7.57 20.44 -7.12
N ILE A 258 -6.88 19.43 -6.60
CA ILE A 258 -7.55 18.16 -6.24
C ILE A 258 -8.45 18.30 -4.99
N LEU A 259 -8.18 19.26 -4.10
CA LEU A 259 -9.05 19.59 -2.97
C LEU A 259 -10.24 20.48 -3.37
N GLY A 260 -10.21 21.12 -4.55
CA GLY A 260 -11.20 22.10 -5.00
C GLY A 260 -11.11 23.44 -4.24
N LEU A 261 -9.88 23.89 -3.98
CA LEU A 261 -9.55 25.17 -3.33
C LEU A 261 -9.08 26.23 -4.32
#